data_AF-X1RLG1-F1
#
_entry.id   AF-X1RLG1-F1
#
_cell.length_a   1.000
_cell.length_b   1.000
_cell.length_c   1.000
_cell.angle_alpha   90.00
_cell.angle_beta   90.00
_cell.angle_gamma   90.00
#
_symmetry.space_group_name_H-M   'P 1'
#
loop_
_entity.id
_entity.type
_entity.pdbx_description
1 polymer ?
#
loop_
_entity_poly.entity_id
_entity_poly.type
_entity_poly.pdbx_seq_one_letter_code
_entity_poly.pdbx_strand_id
1 'polypeptide(L)'
;LLQDATGIFAKQNNIEIFPHPNKPGRLPLGYGVRCIDDDYVDLEKLEEFLYWFQKLDPWDLKNIPIQQESLDLVYAKPGTTISYYEEGKYLLHNGLQMSSSRHSSQFKMIYYLWRRNTPPQDTMNQVWDVIRYKHNGFSNEILSNPNNVKKEIIRQTNSVYERYDYSDILPDDPHNYHRGYTTKPDITDIIRITEGNMSLAEFLYNLVKYCYPRRHRNFINIHSDKLIEWSSRDTYLKYLDVLIRIGIVIRSNVYSVGRFSKRIQINWNYRNPDGAILFDNRSPETFRDAIKQVFESEEFKQRLKEAGRERTSTIKIIQGIYRVCKNSKHI
;
A
#
# COMPACT_ATOMS: atom_id res chain seq x y z
N LEU A 1 -30.08 23.67 22.38
CA LEU A 1 -30.60 22.28 22.54
C LEU A 1 -30.71 21.88 24.01
N LEU A 2 -29.62 21.69 24.76
CA LEU A 2 -29.70 21.29 26.19
C LEU A 2 -30.39 22.36 27.06
N GLN A 3 -29.99 23.63 26.89
CA GLN A 3 -30.58 24.76 27.61
C GLN A 3 -32.06 24.97 27.27
N ASP A 4 -32.43 24.75 26.01
CA ASP A 4 -33.82 24.87 25.56
C ASP A 4 -34.69 23.73 26.10
N ALA A 5 -34.15 22.51 26.17
CA ALA A 5 -34.88 21.33 26.64
C ALA A 5 -35.00 21.26 28.17
N THR A 6 -33.99 21.75 28.91
CA THR A 6 -33.92 21.57 30.37
C THR A 6 -33.94 22.89 31.16
N GLY A 7 -33.93 24.04 30.49
CA GLY A 7 -33.81 25.36 31.12
C GLY A 7 -34.93 25.70 32.11
N ILE A 8 -36.18 25.33 31.81
CA ILE A 8 -37.32 25.55 32.72
C ILE A 8 -37.15 24.71 33.99
N PHE A 9 -36.81 23.43 33.84
CA PHE A 9 -36.59 22.51 34.96
C PHE A 9 -35.39 22.95 35.82
N ALA A 10 -34.30 23.35 35.17
CA ALA A 10 -33.09 23.81 35.85
C ALA A 10 -33.39 25.06 36.69
N LYS A 11 -34.14 26.03 36.14
CA LYS A 11 -34.56 27.23 36.87
C LYS A 11 -35.46 26.92 38.07
N GLN A 12 -36.37 25.95 37.94
CA GLN A 12 -37.27 25.56 39.03
C GLN A 12 -36.55 24.88 40.21
N ASN A 13 -35.42 24.22 39.94
CA ASN A 13 -34.67 23.47 40.94
C ASN A 13 -33.36 24.18 41.37
N ASN A 14 -33.18 25.45 40.99
CA ASN A 14 -31.94 26.21 41.20
C ASN A 14 -30.68 25.47 40.68
N ILE A 15 -30.83 24.73 39.58
CA ILE A 15 -29.74 24.05 38.88
C ILE A 15 -29.24 24.98 37.79
N GLU A 16 -27.92 25.12 37.68
CA GLU A 16 -27.29 25.87 36.60
C GLU A 16 -26.78 24.92 35.52
N ILE A 17 -27.17 25.17 34.26
CA ILE A 17 -26.76 24.33 33.12
C ILE A 17 -25.38 24.79 32.65
N PHE A 18 -24.40 23.89 32.69
CA PHE A 18 -23.05 24.13 32.14
C PHE A 18 -22.97 23.61 30.69
N PRO A 19 -22.21 24.25 29.77
CA PRO A 19 -21.36 25.44 29.96
C PRO A 19 -22.07 26.79 29.71
N HIS A 20 -21.55 27.85 30.33
CA HIS A 20 -21.92 29.25 30.13
C HIS A 20 -20.72 30.09 29.66
N PRO A 21 -20.75 30.69 28.46
CA PRO A 21 -19.62 31.42 27.90
C PRO A 21 -19.30 32.74 28.62
N ASN A 22 -20.26 33.32 29.34
CA ASN A 22 -20.13 34.63 30.00
C ASN A 22 -19.87 34.50 31.51
N LYS A 23 -19.38 33.34 31.99
CA LYS A 23 -19.05 33.15 33.41
C LYS A 23 -17.71 32.41 33.57
N PRO A 24 -16.86 32.82 34.52
CA PRO A 24 -15.60 32.15 34.82
C PRO A 24 -15.84 30.72 35.32
N GLY A 25 -14.93 29.81 34.98
CA GLY A 25 -15.05 28.39 35.36
C GLY A 25 -16.23 27.65 34.73
N ARG A 26 -17.01 28.32 33.86
CA ARG A 26 -18.19 27.76 33.18
C ARG A 26 -18.02 27.68 31.65
N LEU A 27 -16.83 27.96 31.13
CA LEU A 27 -16.54 27.88 29.70
C LEU A 27 -16.56 26.43 29.18
N PRO A 28 -16.91 26.20 27.89
CA PRO A 28 -16.61 24.92 27.28
C PRO A 28 -15.09 24.70 27.32
N LEU A 29 -14.65 23.61 27.96
CA LEU A 29 -13.24 23.23 28.08
C LEU A 29 -12.69 22.88 26.69
N GLY A 30 -12.23 23.88 25.95
CA GLY A 30 -11.71 23.75 24.59
C GLY A 30 -10.50 24.65 24.37
N TYR A 31 -9.53 24.16 23.61
CA TYR A 31 -8.35 24.93 23.23
C TYR A 31 -8.75 26.19 22.44
N GLY A 32 -8.39 27.37 22.95
CA GLY A 32 -8.66 28.67 22.31
C GLY A 32 -9.99 29.34 22.69
N VAL A 33 -10.75 28.80 23.64
CA VAL A 33 -11.97 29.44 24.16
C VAL A 33 -11.58 30.49 25.21
N ARG A 34 -11.99 31.75 25.01
CA ARG A 34 -11.72 32.86 25.95
C ARG A 34 -12.93 33.13 26.84
N CYS A 35 -12.68 33.55 28.09
CA CYS A 35 -13.73 34.10 28.95
C CYS A 35 -14.16 35.46 28.38
N ILE A 36 -15.48 35.68 28.30
CA ILE A 36 -16.04 36.97 27.88
C ILE A 36 -16.32 37.86 29.12
N ASP A 37 -16.16 37.31 30.32
CA ASP A 37 -16.36 38.03 31.58
C ASP A 37 -15.11 38.86 31.92
N ASP A 38 -15.24 40.20 31.86
CA ASP A 38 -14.15 41.17 32.05
C ASP A 38 -13.48 41.04 33.42
N ASP A 39 -14.21 40.63 34.46
CA ASP A 39 -13.69 40.44 35.81
C ASP A 39 -12.72 39.24 35.91
N TYR A 40 -12.66 38.39 34.88
CA TYR A 40 -11.91 37.13 34.87
C TYR A 40 -11.10 36.92 33.58
N VAL A 41 -10.84 37.99 32.83
CA VAL A 41 -10.03 37.99 31.60
C VAL A 41 -8.62 37.45 31.81
N ASP A 42 -8.07 37.57 33.03
CA ASP A 42 -6.72 37.14 33.39
C ASP A 42 -6.58 35.62 33.66
N LEU A 43 -7.69 34.86 33.63
CA LEU A 43 -7.65 33.39 33.72
C LEU A 43 -7.14 32.81 32.39
N GLU A 44 -5.83 32.58 32.28
CA GLU A 44 -5.20 32.08 31.05
C GLU A 44 -4.88 30.58 31.11
N LYS A 45 -4.76 30.00 32.32
CA LYS A 45 -4.27 28.64 32.52
C LYS A 45 -5.38 27.63 32.78
N LEU A 46 -5.24 26.43 32.20
CA LEU A 46 -6.22 25.35 32.33
C LEU A 46 -6.45 24.92 33.79
N GLU A 47 -5.39 24.97 34.61
CA GLU A 47 -5.44 24.60 36.02
C GLU A 47 -6.35 25.53 36.84
N GLU A 48 -6.39 26.82 36.48
CA GLU A 48 -7.22 27.82 37.15
C GLU A 48 -8.70 27.60 36.78
N PHE A 49 -8.98 27.26 35.53
CA PHE A 49 -10.33 26.85 35.11
C PHE A 49 -10.78 25.56 35.80
N LEU A 50 -9.89 24.58 35.94
CA LEU A 50 -10.18 23.32 36.61
C LEU A 50 -10.46 23.53 38.11
N TYR A 51 -9.72 24.43 38.77
CA TYR A 51 -9.97 24.80 40.17
C TYR A 51 -11.40 25.32 40.38
N TRP A 52 -11.89 26.18 39.49
CA TRP A 52 -13.27 26.68 39.57
C TRP A 52 -14.31 25.63 39.21
N PHE A 53 -14.03 24.77 38.22
CA PHE A 53 -14.90 23.66 37.85
C PHE A 53 -15.10 22.67 39.02
N GLN A 54 -14.03 22.37 39.76
CA GLN A 54 -14.09 21.46 40.92
C GLN A 54 -14.90 22.00 42.09
N LYS A 55 -15.18 23.31 42.14
CA LYS A 55 -16.08 23.92 43.14
C LYS A 55 -17.56 23.82 42.77
N LEU A 56 -17.89 23.27 41.60
CA LEU A 56 -19.26 23.03 41.20
C LEU A 56 -19.77 21.77 41.88
N ASP A 57 -20.91 21.88 42.57
CA ASP A 57 -21.56 20.71 43.16
C ASP A 57 -22.14 19.83 42.05
N PRO A 58 -21.82 18.51 42.02
CA PRO A 58 -22.42 17.60 41.06
C PRO A 58 -23.91 17.45 41.36
N TRP A 59 -24.73 17.54 40.32
CA TRP A 59 -26.17 17.31 40.43
C TRP A 59 -26.55 15.97 39.80
N ASP A 60 -27.34 15.16 40.50
CA ASP A 60 -27.81 13.87 39.99
C ASP A 60 -28.87 14.10 38.88
N LEU A 61 -28.55 13.62 37.68
CA LEU A 61 -29.39 13.81 36.50
C LEU A 61 -30.65 12.94 36.53
N LYS A 62 -30.72 11.88 37.36
CA LYS A 62 -31.82 10.89 37.40
C LYS A 62 -33.23 11.49 37.51
N ASN A 63 -33.36 12.69 38.06
CA ASN A 63 -34.65 13.33 38.31
C ASN A 63 -35.10 14.28 37.18
N ILE A 64 -34.38 14.35 36.06
CA ILE A 64 -34.74 15.22 34.93
C ILE A 64 -35.89 14.56 34.13
N PRO A 65 -37.02 15.26 33.92
CA PRO A 65 -38.25 14.68 33.36
C PRO A 65 -38.18 14.27 31.87
N ILE A 66 -37.02 14.39 31.22
CA ILE A 66 -36.81 14.11 29.79
C ILE A 66 -35.49 13.34 29.59
N GLN A 67 -35.24 12.34 30.44
CA GLN A 67 -34.14 11.42 30.20
C GLN A 67 -34.57 10.37 29.17
N GLN A 68 -33.95 10.41 27.99
CA GLN A 68 -33.97 9.27 27.09
C GLN A 68 -32.93 8.26 27.61
N GLU A 69 -33.36 7.32 28.45
CA GLU A 69 -32.50 6.28 29.03
C GLU A 69 -32.01 5.28 27.97
N SER A 70 -32.82 5.04 26.94
CA SER A 70 -32.49 4.18 25.80
C SER A 70 -32.46 4.96 24.50
N LEU A 71 -31.28 5.02 23.91
CA LEU A 71 -31.09 5.43 22.53
C LEU A 71 -31.35 4.20 21.66
N ASP A 72 -32.58 4.09 21.14
CA ASP A 72 -32.93 3.14 20.08
C ASP A 72 -32.31 3.60 18.76
N LEU A 73 -30.97 3.63 18.73
CA LEU A 73 -30.21 3.79 17.52
C LEU A 73 -30.37 2.50 16.73
N VAL A 74 -31.40 2.44 15.90
CA VAL A 74 -31.41 1.54 14.76
C VAL A 74 -30.27 2.00 13.88
N TYR A 75 -29.09 1.42 14.08
CA TYR A 75 -28.00 1.52 13.14
C TYR A 75 -28.54 0.96 11.83
N ALA A 76 -29.03 1.84 10.95
CA ALA A 76 -29.21 1.49 9.56
C ALA A 76 -27.87 0.92 9.13
N LYS A 77 -27.84 -0.37 8.77
CA LYS A 77 -26.63 -0.96 8.21
C LYS A 77 -26.22 0.00 7.11
N PRO A 78 -25.01 0.60 7.17
CA PRO A 78 -24.58 1.49 6.12
C PRO A 78 -24.76 0.71 4.82
N GLY A 79 -25.55 1.28 3.89
CA GLY A 79 -25.80 0.61 2.61
C GLY A 79 -24.44 0.20 2.06
N THR A 80 -24.34 -1.03 1.54
CA THR A 80 -23.10 -1.53 0.96
C THR A 80 -22.62 -0.57 -0.11
N THR A 81 -21.67 0.28 0.24
CA THR A 81 -21.03 1.20 -0.69
C THR A 81 -20.18 0.34 -1.62
N ILE A 82 -20.47 0.41 -2.91
CA ILE A 82 -19.67 -0.26 -3.92
C ILE A 82 -18.27 0.36 -3.83
N SER A 83 -17.24 -0.49 -3.74
CA SER A 83 -15.87 -0.01 -3.64
C SER A 83 -15.44 0.65 -4.94
N TYR A 84 -14.48 1.59 -4.88
CA TYR A 84 -13.90 2.19 -6.08
C TYR A 84 -13.28 1.16 -7.03
N TYR A 85 -12.85 0.00 -6.50
CA TYR A 85 -12.36 -1.11 -7.30
C TYR A 85 -13.47 -1.71 -8.19
N GLU A 86 -14.61 -2.07 -7.59
CA GLU A 86 -15.74 -2.66 -8.33
C GLU A 86 -16.37 -1.65 -9.29
N GLU A 87 -16.47 -0.37 -8.88
CA GLU A 87 -16.94 0.68 -9.79
C GLU A 87 -15.98 0.89 -10.97
N GLY A 88 -14.66 0.88 -10.74
CA GLY A 88 -13.65 0.99 -11.79
C GLY A 88 -13.74 -0.14 -12.82
N LYS A 89 -13.90 -1.38 -12.33
CA LYS A 89 -14.15 -2.56 -13.17
C LYS A 89 -15.42 -2.41 -14.00
N TYR A 90 -16.52 -1.99 -13.37
CA TYR A 90 -17.80 -1.78 -14.04
C TYR A 90 -17.70 -0.71 -15.13
N LEU A 91 -17.03 0.41 -14.86
CA LEU A 91 -16.85 1.52 -15.80
C LEU A 91 -16.01 1.12 -17.02
N LEU A 92 -14.96 0.31 -16.85
CA LEU A 92 -14.18 -0.21 -17.99
C LEU A 92 -15.03 -1.07 -18.92
N HIS A 93 -15.95 -1.85 -18.36
CA HIS A 93 -16.81 -2.72 -19.15
C HIS A 93 -17.93 -1.93 -19.86
N ASN A 94 -18.65 -1.10 -19.10
CA ASN A 94 -19.92 -0.49 -19.51
C ASN A 94 -19.81 0.99 -19.95
N GLY A 95 -18.66 1.64 -19.74
CA GLY A 95 -18.48 3.05 -20.03
C GLY A 95 -19.06 3.98 -18.97
N LEU A 96 -19.13 5.28 -19.28
CA LEU A 96 -19.71 6.29 -18.38
C LEU A 96 -21.22 6.09 -18.25
N GLN A 97 -21.75 6.28 -17.04
CA GLN A 97 -23.17 6.02 -16.73
C GLN A 97 -23.97 7.29 -16.40
N MET A 98 -23.29 8.39 -16.06
CA MET A 98 -23.94 9.64 -15.64
C MET A 98 -23.09 10.84 -16.02
N SER A 99 -23.76 11.98 -16.24
CA SER A 99 -23.10 13.26 -16.53
C SER A 99 -22.28 13.73 -15.34
N SER A 100 -21.23 14.52 -15.60
CA SER A 100 -20.40 15.19 -14.57
C SER A 100 -19.40 14.31 -13.80
N SER A 101 -19.37 12.99 -14.03
CA SER A 101 -18.51 12.08 -13.26
C SER A 101 -17.16 11.76 -13.91
N ARG A 102 -16.81 12.31 -15.09
CA ARG A 102 -15.65 11.87 -15.88
C ARG A 102 -14.36 11.79 -15.06
N HIS A 103 -14.03 12.85 -14.33
CA HIS A 103 -12.83 12.90 -13.49
C HIS A 103 -12.79 11.73 -12.48
N SER A 104 -13.89 11.52 -11.76
CA SER A 104 -14.04 10.44 -10.78
C SER A 104 -14.03 9.06 -11.44
N SER A 105 -14.70 8.92 -12.58
CA SER A 105 -14.77 7.68 -13.35
C SER A 105 -13.40 7.29 -13.92
N GLN A 106 -12.65 8.25 -14.47
CA GLN A 106 -11.27 8.05 -14.91
C GLN A 106 -10.41 7.55 -13.75
N PHE A 107 -10.46 8.24 -12.61
CA PHE A 107 -9.73 7.85 -11.42
C PHE A 107 -10.06 6.41 -10.97
N LYS A 108 -11.34 6.04 -10.91
CA LYS A 108 -11.77 4.68 -10.51
C LYS A 108 -11.28 3.61 -11.48
N MET A 109 -11.34 3.86 -12.80
CA MET A 109 -10.81 2.94 -13.81
C MET A 109 -9.28 2.80 -13.71
N ILE A 110 -8.56 3.91 -13.55
CA ILE A 110 -7.10 3.93 -13.35
C ILE A 110 -6.74 3.15 -12.07
N TYR A 111 -7.47 3.40 -10.98
CA TYR A 111 -7.28 2.71 -9.71
C TYR A 111 -7.44 1.19 -9.86
N TYR A 112 -8.51 0.74 -10.53
CA TYR A 112 -8.71 -0.68 -10.81
C TYR A 112 -7.55 -1.29 -11.64
N LEU A 113 -7.11 -0.64 -12.71
CA LEU A 113 -6.02 -1.13 -13.58
C LEU A 113 -4.66 -1.14 -12.85
N TRP A 114 -4.40 -0.12 -12.05
CA TRP A 114 -3.23 -0.08 -11.16
C TRP A 114 -3.24 -1.24 -10.16
N ARG A 115 -4.39 -1.51 -9.52
CA ARG A 115 -4.58 -2.67 -8.64
C ARG A 115 -4.38 -4.01 -9.37
N ARG A 116 -4.57 -4.06 -10.68
CA ARG A 116 -4.30 -5.24 -11.54
C ARG A 116 -2.87 -5.30 -12.09
N ASN A 117 -1.99 -4.37 -11.67
CA ASN A 117 -0.61 -4.25 -12.14
C ASN A 117 -0.52 -4.11 -13.68
N THR A 118 -1.48 -3.41 -14.29
CA THR A 118 -1.41 -3.03 -15.71
C THR A 118 -0.26 -2.01 -15.91
N PRO A 119 0.43 -1.98 -17.05
CA PRO A 119 1.39 -0.93 -17.34
C PRO A 119 0.73 0.47 -17.36
N PRO A 120 1.44 1.56 -16.98
CA PRO A 120 0.88 2.91 -17.01
C PRO A 120 0.41 3.32 -18.41
N GLN A 121 1.19 3.00 -19.45
CA GLN A 121 0.84 3.34 -20.83
C GLN A 121 -0.42 2.61 -21.30
N ASP A 122 -0.55 1.31 -20.98
CA ASP A 122 -1.74 0.53 -21.29
C ASP A 122 -2.95 1.03 -20.50
N THR A 123 -2.73 1.47 -19.26
CA THR A 123 -3.77 2.10 -18.44
C THR A 123 -4.27 3.38 -19.12
N MET A 124 -3.37 4.25 -19.57
CA MET A 124 -3.72 5.47 -20.29
C MET A 124 -4.53 5.15 -21.56
N ASN A 125 -4.08 4.16 -22.34
CA ASN A 125 -4.72 3.77 -23.59
C ASN A 125 -6.11 3.18 -23.33
N GLN A 126 -6.26 2.23 -22.41
CA GLN A 126 -7.55 1.60 -22.10
C GLN A 126 -8.56 2.62 -21.56
N VAL A 127 -8.14 3.50 -20.65
CA VAL A 127 -9.03 4.55 -20.11
C VAL A 127 -9.38 5.56 -21.20
N TRP A 128 -8.43 5.93 -22.06
CA TRP A 128 -8.70 6.78 -23.21
C TRP A 128 -9.72 6.16 -24.15
N ASP A 129 -9.59 4.88 -24.50
CA ASP A 129 -10.51 4.19 -25.38
C ASP A 129 -11.92 4.11 -24.80
N VAL A 130 -12.06 3.82 -23.50
CA VAL A 130 -13.37 3.84 -22.83
C VAL A 130 -13.98 5.23 -22.86
N ILE A 131 -13.21 6.28 -22.56
CA ILE A 131 -13.71 7.66 -22.62
C ILE A 131 -14.02 8.12 -24.05
N ARG A 132 -13.28 7.63 -25.05
CA ARG A 132 -13.48 8.01 -26.46
C ARG A 132 -14.69 7.31 -27.07
N TYR A 133 -14.88 6.02 -26.79
CA TYR A 133 -15.85 5.18 -27.48
C TYR A 133 -17.06 4.79 -26.63
N LYS A 134 -16.95 4.86 -25.30
CA LYS A 134 -18.00 4.48 -24.33
C LYS A 134 -18.31 5.62 -23.36
N HIS A 135 -18.29 6.87 -23.82
CA HIS A 135 -18.73 8.00 -23.00
C HIS A 135 -20.26 8.12 -22.89
N ASN A 136 -21.02 7.42 -23.76
CA ASN A 136 -22.48 7.35 -23.73
C ASN A 136 -23.19 8.72 -23.69
N GLY A 137 -22.58 9.75 -24.29
CA GLY A 137 -23.08 11.14 -24.25
C GLY A 137 -22.82 11.89 -22.93
N PHE A 138 -22.18 11.27 -21.93
CA PHE A 138 -22.01 11.85 -20.59
C PHE A 138 -20.73 12.67 -20.38
N SER A 139 -19.97 12.94 -21.44
CA SER A 139 -18.74 13.74 -21.38
C SER A 139 -18.66 14.69 -22.57
N ASN A 140 -19.30 15.85 -22.50
CA ASN A 140 -19.27 16.84 -23.59
C ASN A 140 -17.85 17.31 -23.95
N GLU A 141 -16.94 17.30 -22.99
CA GLU A 141 -15.56 17.75 -23.20
C GLU A 141 -14.72 16.80 -24.07
N ILE A 142 -15.12 15.53 -24.25
CA ILE A 142 -14.47 14.65 -25.23
C ILE A 142 -14.79 15.09 -26.67
N LEU A 143 -15.96 15.70 -26.86
CA LEU A 143 -16.42 16.20 -28.15
C LEU A 143 -15.81 17.58 -28.43
N SER A 144 -15.71 18.45 -27.43
CA SER A 144 -15.20 19.81 -27.60
C SER A 144 -13.68 19.93 -27.49
N ASN A 145 -13.02 19.19 -26.59
CA ASN A 145 -11.58 19.28 -26.37
C ASN A 145 -10.94 17.93 -25.95
N PRO A 146 -10.85 16.97 -26.89
CA PRO A 146 -10.31 15.64 -26.60
C PRO A 146 -8.86 15.65 -26.08
N ASN A 147 -8.05 16.63 -26.50
CA ASN A 147 -6.65 16.72 -26.08
C ASN A 147 -6.50 17.04 -24.60
N ASN A 148 -7.36 17.90 -24.04
CA ASN A 148 -7.37 18.18 -22.61
C ASN A 148 -7.76 16.94 -21.81
N VAL A 149 -8.75 16.19 -22.29
CA VAL A 149 -9.16 14.94 -21.65
C VAL A 149 -8.01 13.93 -21.62
N LYS A 150 -7.27 13.79 -22.72
CA LYS A 150 -6.10 12.90 -22.79
C LYS A 150 -5.00 13.34 -21.82
N LYS A 151 -4.69 14.64 -21.75
CA LYS A 151 -3.72 15.20 -20.79
C LYS A 151 -4.13 14.92 -19.35
N GLU A 152 -5.43 15.02 -19.05
CA GLU A 152 -5.93 14.71 -17.71
C GLU A 152 -5.74 13.23 -17.35
N ILE A 153 -6.07 12.31 -18.27
CA ILE A 153 -5.87 10.86 -18.05
C ILE A 153 -4.39 10.56 -17.78
N ILE A 154 -3.48 11.16 -18.56
CA ILE A 154 -2.03 11.02 -18.34
C ILE A 154 -1.65 11.53 -16.94
N ARG A 155 -2.10 12.74 -16.58
CA ARG A 155 -1.80 13.35 -15.27
C ARG A 155 -2.33 12.51 -14.12
N GLN A 156 -3.57 12.03 -14.19
CA GLN A 156 -4.16 11.17 -13.15
C GLN A 156 -3.43 9.83 -13.06
N THR A 157 -3.10 9.22 -14.20
CA THR A 157 -2.38 7.94 -14.23
C THR A 157 -1.02 8.08 -13.56
N ASN A 158 -0.24 9.09 -13.93
CA ASN A 158 1.05 9.35 -13.30
C ASN A 158 0.89 9.60 -11.80
N SER A 159 -0.11 10.40 -11.40
CA SER A 159 -0.36 10.67 -9.98
C SER A 159 -0.73 9.41 -9.19
N VAL A 160 -1.51 8.48 -9.76
CA VAL A 160 -1.87 7.22 -9.08
C VAL A 160 -0.64 6.33 -8.94
N TYR A 161 0.08 6.07 -10.03
CA TYR A 161 1.27 5.22 -10.03
C TYR A 161 2.44 5.82 -9.23
N GLU A 162 2.49 7.14 -9.05
CA GLU A 162 3.47 7.78 -8.18
C GLU A 162 3.04 7.79 -6.73
N ARG A 163 1.79 8.19 -6.41
CA ARG A 163 1.35 8.59 -5.06
C ARG A 163 0.52 7.57 -4.30
N TYR A 164 -0.13 6.62 -4.98
CA TYR A 164 -0.97 5.63 -4.28
C TYR A 164 -0.17 4.42 -3.78
N ASP A 165 1.11 4.30 -4.16
CA ASP A 165 2.07 3.36 -3.56
C ASP A 165 2.40 3.67 -2.08
N TYR A 166 1.86 4.77 -1.51
CA TYR A 166 2.23 5.29 -0.20
C TYR A 166 1.50 4.67 0.98
N SER A 167 0.26 4.19 0.83
CA SER A 167 -0.60 3.96 1.99
C SER A 167 -0.77 2.50 2.39
N ASP A 168 -1.00 1.55 1.47
CA ASP A 168 -1.50 0.23 1.92
C ASP A 168 -1.06 -0.96 1.03
N ILE A 169 -0.66 -2.06 1.67
CA ILE A 169 -0.71 -3.40 1.07
C ILE A 169 -2.16 -3.86 1.23
N LEU A 170 -2.94 -3.82 0.16
CA LEU A 170 -4.37 -4.11 0.21
C LEU A 170 -4.60 -5.64 0.23
N PRO A 171 -5.60 -6.13 0.99
CA PRO A 171 -5.80 -7.58 1.22
C PRO A 171 -6.13 -8.36 -0.07
N ASP A 172 -6.67 -7.68 -1.07
CA ASP A 172 -7.04 -8.18 -2.39
C ASP A 172 -6.01 -7.81 -3.47
N ASP A 173 -4.84 -7.27 -3.10
CA ASP A 173 -3.78 -6.96 -4.05
C ASP A 173 -3.16 -8.25 -4.62
N PRO A 174 -2.88 -8.37 -5.94
CA PRO A 174 -2.06 -9.44 -6.52
C PRO A 174 -0.78 -9.77 -5.73
N HIS A 175 -0.34 -8.85 -4.87
CA HIS A 175 0.70 -9.03 -3.87
C HIS A 175 0.58 -10.20 -2.91
N ASN A 176 -0.65 -10.56 -2.53
CA ASN A 176 -0.90 -11.56 -1.48
C ASN A 176 -0.92 -12.98 -2.02
N TYR A 177 -1.16 -13.14 -3.32
CA TYR A 177 -1.43 -14.45 -3.94
C TYR A 177 -0.39 -14.86 -4.99
N HIS A 178 0.25 -13.92 -5.69
CA HIS A 178 1.21 -14.28 -6.74
C HIS A 178 2.66 -14.32 -6.22
N ARG A 179 3.17 -15.54 -6.06
CA ARG A 179 4.61 -15.78 -6.19
C ARG A 179 4.97 -15.40 -7.63
N GLY A 180 5.76 -14.34 -7.81
CA GLY A 180 6.15 -13.90 -9.15
C GLY A 180 6.92 -14.98 -9.91
N TYR A 181 7.29 -14.65 -11.14
CA TYR A 181 8.08 -15.55 -11.99
C TYR A 181 9.48 -14.97 -12.24
N THR A 182 10.33 -15.78 -12.85
CA THR A 182 11.63 -15.40 -13.38
C THR A 182 11.84 -16.08 -14.72
N THR A 183 12.71 -15.55 -15.55
CA THR A 183 13.05 -16.06 -16.88
C THR A 183 14.49 -16.57 -16.93
N LYS A 184 14.85 -17.38 -17.94
CA LYS A 184 16.25 -17.87 -18.13
C LYS A 184 17.29 -16.73 -18.15
N PRO A 185 17.05 -15.61 -18.86
CA PRO A 185 17.92 -14.44 -18.79
C PRO A 185 18.08 -13.87 -17.37
N ASP A 186 17.02 -13.83 -16.56
CA ASP A 186 17.13 -13.31 -15.18
C ASP A 186 18.09 -14.15 -14.35
N ILE A 187 18.02 -15.49 -14.45
CA ILE A 187 18.92 -16.38 -13.73
C ILE A 187 20.37 -16.12 -14.15
N THR A 188 20.61 -15.88 -15.44
CA THR A 188 21.94 -15.57 -15.98
C THR A 188 22.45 -14.22 -15.44
N ASP A 189 21.61 -13.19 -15.48
CA ASP A 189 21.93 -11.85 -14.97
C ASP A 189 22.23 -11.90 -13.46
N ILE A 190 21.45 -12.66 -12.68
CA ILE A 190 21.67 -12.87 -11.24
C ILE A 190 23.05 -13.50 -10.98
N ILE A 191 23.39 -14.59 -11.70
CA ILE A 191 24.69 -15.27 -11.53
C ILE A 191 25.84 -14.29 -11.80
N ARG A 192 25.73 -13.50 -12.88
CA ARG A 192 26.75 -12.53 -13.26
C ARG A 192 26.90 -11.41 -12.23
N ILE A 193 25.79 -10.78 -11.83
CA ILE A 193 25.78 -9.64 -10.89
C ILE A 193 26.34 -10.04 -9.52
N THR A 194 26.05 -11.26 -9.09
CA THR A 194 26.49 -11.76 -7.78
C THR A 194 27.86 -12.44 -7.82
N GLU A 195 28.52 -12.45 -8.98
CA GLU A 195 29.78 -13.14 -9.22
C GLU A 195 29.70 -14.60 -8.74
N GLY A 196 28.57 -15.26 -8.98
CA GLY A 196 28.28 -16.63 -8.53
C GLY A 196 28.26 -16.84 -7.00
N ASN A 197 28.11 -15.78 -6.19
CA ASN A 197 27.86 -15.92 -4.75
C ASN A 197 26.46 -16.47 -4.51
N MET A 198 26.34 -17.76 -4.18
CA MET A 198 25.03 -18.42 -4.10
C MET A 198 24.08 -17.81 -3.07
N SER A 199 24.56 -17.36 -1.92
CA SER A 199 23.69 -16.79 -0.89
C SER A 199 23.17 -15.40 -1.29
N LEU A 200 24.03 -14.57 -1.92
CA LEU A 200 23.59 -13.29 -2.48
C LEU A 200 22.68 -13.50 -3.71
N ALA A 201 22.95 -14.53 -4.52
CA ALA A 201 22.15 -14.90 -5.68
C ALA A 201 20.75 -15.37 -5.28
N GLU A 202 20.64 -16.19 -4.24
CA GLU A 202 19.36 -16.61 -3.66
C GLU A 202 18.57 -15.41 -3.13
N PHE A 203 19.23 -14.48 -2.44
CA PHE A 203 18.60 -13.25 -1.97
C PHE A 203 18.10 -12.37 -3.12
N LEU A 204 18.95 -12.12 -4.13
CA LEU A 204 18.59 -11.32 -5.31
C LEU A 204 17.49 -11.99 -6.13
N TYR A 205 17.52 -13.31 -6.27
CA TYR A 205 16.48 -14.08 -6.94
C TYR A 205 15.11 -13.87 -6.30
N ASN A 206 15.02 -14.04 -4.98
CA ASN A 206 13.77 -13.84 -4.25
C ASN A 206 13.26 -12.40 -4.36
N LEU A 207 14.19 -11.45 -4.28
CA LEU A 207 13.88 -10.04 -4.44
C LEU A 207 13.33 -9.72 -5.86
N VAL A 208 14.01 -10.17 -6.92
CA VAL A 208 13.55 -9.99 -8.32
C VAL A 208 12.19 -10.65 -8.55
N LYS A 209 12.04 -11.91 -8.09
CA LYS A 209 10.79 -12.67 -8.17
C LYS A 209 9.65 -11.96 -7.44
N TYR A 210 9.91 -11.37 -6.28
CA TYR A 210 8.93 -10.57 -5.54
C TYR A 210 8.55 -9.30 -6.30
N CYS A 211 9.49 -8.69 -7.01
CA CYS A 211 9.26 -7.44 -7.73
C CYS A 211 8.62 -7.63 -9.12
N TYR A 212 8.68 -8.81 -9.74
CA TYR A 212 8.08 -9.06 -11.05
C TYR A 212 6.58 -8.71 -11.14
N PRO A 213 5.71 -9.16 -10.20
CA PRO A 213 4.30 -8.76 -10.16
C PRO A 213 4.07 -7.28 -9.81
N ARG A 214 5.14 -6.53 -9.58
CA ARG A 214 5.14 -5.13 -9.09
C ARG A 214 6.04 -4.24 -9.96
N ARG A 215 6.48 -4.74 -11.12
CA ARG A 215 7.49 -4.13 -11.99
C ARG A 215 7.13 -2.76 -12.54
N HIS A 216 5.84 -2.42 -12.53
CA HIS A 216 5.34 -1.13 -13.01
C HIS A 216 5.25 -0.08 -11.91
N ARG A 217 5.64 -0.42 -10.68
CA ARG A 217 5.70 0.49 -9.55
C ARG A 217 7.06 1.15 -9.47
N ASN A 218 7.07 2.44 -9.14
CA ASN A 218 8.32 3.18 -8.98
C ASN A 218 9.08 2.70 -7.74
N PHE A 219 8.35 2.42 -6.66
CA PHE A 219 8.89 1.92 -5.41
C PHE A 219 8.04 0.79 -4.86
N ILE A 220 8.70 -0.19 -4.26
CA ILE A 220 8.03 -1.34 -3.66
C ILE A 220 8.30 -1.31 -2.15
N ASN A 221 7.23 -1.32 -1.36
CA ASN A 221 7.31 -1.49 0.08
C ASN A 221 7.61 -2.96 0.39
N ILE A 222 8.77 -3.24 0.96
CA ILE A 222 9.15 -4.60 1.39
C ILE A 222 9.39 -4.60 2.90
N HIS A 223 8.59 -5.38 3.63
CA HIS A 223 8.74 -5.53 5.08
C HIS A 223 10.08 -6.21 5.42
N SER A 224 10.68 -5.85 6.56
CA SER A 224 11.95 -6.44 7.00
C SER A 224 11.87 -7.96 7.13
N ASP A 225 10.73 -8.49 7.58
CA ASP A 225 10.56 -9.93 7.79
C ASP A 225 10.71 -10.72 6.49
N LYS A 226 10.26 -10.16 5.36
CA LYS A 226 10.46 -10.78 4.03
C LYS A 226 11.93 -10.79 3.63
N LEU A 227 12.65 -9.72 3.90
CA LEU A 227 14.08 -9.63 3.61
C LEU A 227 14.90 -10.59 4.50
N ILE A 228 14.46 -10.76 5.76
CA ILE A 228 15.03 -11.71 6.71
C ILE A 228 14.75 -13.14 6.26
N GLU A 229 13.52 -13.44 5.82
CA GLU A 229 13.12 -14.75 5.28
C GLU A 229 13.99 -15.18 4.09
N TRP A 230 14.38 -14.25 3.21
CA TRP A 230 15.22 -14.55 2.05
C TRP A 230 16.71 -14.70 2.36
N SER A 231 17.14 -14.40 3.59
CA SER A 231 18.54 -14.48 4.01
C SER A 231 18.63 -14.77 5.51
N SER A 232 18.96 -13.76 6.32
CA SER A 232 18.88 -13.79 7.77
C SER A 232 18.89 -12.37 8.36
N ARG A 233 18.58 -12.24 9.65
CA ARG A 233 18.61 -10.97 10.39
C ARG A 233 19.96 -10.26 10.31
N ASP A 234 21.05 -11.00 10.28
CA ASP A 234 22.42 -10.46 10.33
C ASP A 234 23.02 -10.17 8.94
N THR A 235 22.39 -10.67 7.88
CA THR A 235 22.96 -10.67 6.52
C THR A 235 22.15 -9.86 5.52
N TYR A 236 20.83 -9.70 5.69
CA TYR A 236 19.99 -9.03 4.70
C TYR A 236 20.43 -7.57 4.42
N LEU A 237 20.84 -6.83 5.46
CA LEU A 237 21.36 -5.46 5.28
C LEU A 237 22.66 -5.46 4.49
N LYS A 238 23.57 -6.40 4.77
CA LYS A 238 24.84 -6.52 4.05
C LYS A 238 24.60 -6.80 2.57
N TYR A 239 23.65 -7.68 2.25
CA TYR A 239 23.28 -7.96 0.86
C TYR A 239 22.63 -6.76 0.17
N LEU A 240 21.73 -6.04 0.85
CA LEU A 240 21.17 -4.80 0.31
C LEU A 240 22.27 -3.76 0.06
N ASP A 241 23.22 -3.57 0.97
CA ASP A 241 24.30 -2.60 0.81
C ASP A 241 25.22 -2.96 -0.36
N VAL A 242 25.42 -4.25 -0.65
CA VAL A 242 26.15 -4.71 -1.83
C VAL A 242 25.36 -4.38 -3.11
N LEU A 243 24.05 -4.70 -3.14
CA LEU A 243 23.21 -4.42 -4.31
C LEU A 243 23.01 -2.92 -4.56
N ILE A 244 23.02 -2.10 -3.50
CA ILE A 244 23.01 -0.64 -3.61
C ILE A 244 24.32 -0.14 -4.22
N ARG A 245 25.46 -0.65 -3.75
CA ARG A 245 26.79 -0.28 -4.29
C ARG A 245 26.94 -0.62 -5.77
N ILE A 246 26.35 -1.73 -6.23
CA ILE A 246 26.38 -2.15 -7.64
C ILE A 246 25.29 -1.42 -8.47
N GLY A 247 24.41 -0.64 -7.84
CA GLY A 247 23.37 0.15 -8.53
C GLY A 247 22.14 -0.67 -8.96
N ILE A 248 21.97 -1.88 -8.44
CA ILE A 248 20.78 -2.71 -8.68
C ILE A 248 19.61 -2.27 -7.81
N VAL A 249 19.89 -1.84 -6.57
CA VAL A 249 18.87 -1.42 -5.61
C VAL A 249 19.04 0.05 -5.25
N ILE A 250 17.92 0.78 -5.24
CA ILE A 250 17.82 2.12 -4.67
C ILE A 250 16.87 2.04 -3.47
N ARG A 251 17.32 2.52 -2.31
CA ARG A 251 16.55 2.49 -1.07
C ARG A 251 16.09 3.89 -0.70
N SER A 252 14.81 4.05 -0.40
CA SER A 252 14.30 5.33 0.11
C SER A 252 14.60 5.48 1.61
N ASN A 253 14.79 6.72 2.04
CA ASN A 253 14.89 7.09 3.45
C ASN A 253 13.51 7.19 4.14
N VAL A 254 12.42 7.16 3.38
CA VAL A 254 11.07 7.31 3.91
C VAL A 254 10.61 6.01 4.56
N TYR A 255 10.20 6.09 5.83
CA TYR A 255 9.70 4.98 6.65
C TYR A 255 8.71 5.52 7.69
N SER A 256 7.65 4.76 7.99
CA SER A 256 6.71 5.11 9.06
C SER A 256 6.24 3.85 9.78
N VAL A 257 6.60 3.73 11.07
CA VAL A 257 6.21 2.62 11.94
C VAL A 257 4.69 2.48 11.93
N GLY A 258 4.19 1.25 11.73
CA GLY A 258 2.75 0.96 11.71
C GLY A 258 2.00 1.46 10.48
N ARG A 259 2.64 2.20 9.55
CA ARG A 259 2.04 2.63 8.28
C ARG A 259 2.66 1.91 7.08
N PHE A 260 3.97 2.03 6.87
CA PHE A 260 4.62 1.38 5.71
C PHE A 260 6.12 1.11 5.93
N SER A 261 6.61 0.03 5.33
CA SER A 261 8.01 -0.40 5.38
C SER A 261 8.91 0.47 4.49
N LYS A 262 10.24 0.35 4.65
CA LYS A 262 11.18 1.04 3.76
C LYS A 262 10.95 0.63 2.30
N ARG A 263 11.09 1.61 1.41
CA ARG A 263 10.90 1.42 -0.04
C ARG A 263 12.18 0.97 -0.72
N ILE A 264 12.01 0.05 -1.64
CA ILE A 264 13.06 -0.49 -2.50
C ILE A 264 12.60 -0.30 -3.94
N GLN A 265 13.42 0.37 -4.73
CA GLN A 265 13.35 0.36 -6.18
C GLN A 265 14.46 -0.55 -6.69
N ILE A 266 14.14 -1.37 -7.69
CA ILE A 266 15.10 -2.25 -8.32
C ILE A 266 15.27 -1.80 -9.77
N ASN A 267 16.52 -1.50 -10.13
CA ASN A 267 16.91 -1.31 -11.50
C ASN A 267 17.09 -2.68 -12.17
N TRP A 268 15.97 -3.27 -12.58
CA TRP A 268 15.94 -4.58 -13.23
C TRP A 268 15.32 -4.49 -14.61
N ASN A 269 15.89 -5.22 -15.56
CA ASN A 269 15.34 -5.32 -16.90
C ASN A 269 14.29 -6.44 -16.96
N TYR A 270 13.08 -6.14 -16.49
CA TYR A 270 11.98 -7.10 -16.41
C TYR A 270 11.60 -7.65 -17.79
N ARG A 271 11.44 -8.98 -17.88
CA ARG A 271 11.15 -9.69 -19.12
C ARG A 271 9.66 -10.02 -19.28
N ASN A 272 9.25 -10.31 -20.51
CA ASN A 272 7.88 -10.73 -20.83
C ASN A 272 7.52 -12.04 -20.07
N PRO A 273 6.31 -12.14 -19.50
CA PRO A 273 5.77 -13.39 -18.93
C PRO A 273 5.89 -14.63 -19.81
N ASP A 274 5.89 -14.50 -21.14
CA ASP A 274 5.99 -15.64 -22.07
C ASP A 274 7.30 -16.43 -21.91
N GLY A 275 8.36 -15.79 -21.38
CA GLY A 275 9.64 -16.43 -21.09
C GLY A 275 9.76 -17.00 -19.67
N ALA A 276 8.65 -17.08 -18.92
CA ALA A 276 8.65 -17.55 -17.54
C ALA A 276 9.13 -19.00 -17.44
N ILE A 277 10.02 -19.25 -16.46
CA ILE A 277 10.40 -20.61 -16.08
C ILE A 277 9.23 -21.19 -15.27
N LEU A 278 8.58 -22.21 -15.82
CA LEU A 278 7.46 -22.90 -15.20
C LEU A 278 7.76 -24.40 -15.12
N PHE A 279 7.48 -24.99 -13.96
CA PHE A 279 7.47 -26.42 -13.72
C PHE A 279 6.10 -26.78 -13.15
N ASP A 280 5.37 -27.71 -13.78
CA ASP A 280 3.97 -28.02 -13.46
C ASP A 280 3.08 -26.77 -13.37
N ASN A 281 3.23 -25.84 -14.33
CA ASN A 281 2.55 -24.54 -14.37
C ASN A 281 2.80 -23.64 -13.14
N ARG A 282 3.87 -23.88 -12.38
CA ARG A 282 4.28 -23.08 -11.22
C ARG A 282 5.69 -22.53 -11.41
N SER A 283 5.93 -21.31 -10.95
CA SER A 283 7.28 -20.77 -10.91
C SER A 283 8.11 -21.50 -9.83
N PRO A 284 9.37 -21.92 -10.12
CA PRO A 284 10.24 -22.59 -9.16
C PRO A 284 10.32 -21.83 -7.83
N GLU A 285 10.24 -22.51 -6.70
CA GLU A 285 10.24 -21.82 -5.40
C GLU A 285 11.61 -21.22 -5.07
N THR A 286 12.67 -21.97 -5.32
CA THR A 286 14.05 -21.59 -4.98
C THR A 286 14.89 -21.29 -6.21
N PHE A 287 15.97 -20.52 -6.01
CA PHE A 287 16.95 -20.25 -7.06
C PHE A 287 17.62 -21.53 -7.59
N ARG A 288 17.85 -22.52 -6.71
CA ARG A 288 18.45 -23.81 -7.09
C ARG A 288 17.53 -24.61 -7.99
N ASP A 289 16.23 -24.61 -7.69
CA ASP A 289 15.25 -25.27 -8.56
C ASP A 289 15.18 -24.57 -9.91
N ALA A 290 15.18 -23.23 -9.93
CA ALA A 290 15.24 -22.48 -11.18
C ALA A 290 16.48 -22.83 -12.01
N ILE A 291 17.66 -22.97 -11.39
CA ILE A 291 18.89 -23.39 -12.07
C ILE A 291 18.72 -24.78 -12.71
N LYS A 292 18.20 -25.76 -11.96
CA LYS A 292 18.01 -27.14 -12.45
C LYS A 292 17.07 -27.23 -13.66
N GLN A 293 16.06 -26.37 -13.70
CA GLN A 293 15.10 -26.34 -14.80
C GLN A 293 15.64 -25.68 -16.07
N VAL A 294 16.66 -24.84 -15.93
CA VAL A 294 17.11 -23.93 -16.99
C VAL A 294 18.44 -24.34 -17.61
N PHE A 295 19.30 -24.97 -16.81
CA PHE A 295 20.68 -25.28 -17.15
C PHE A 295 21.01 -26.74 -16.87
N GLU A 296 21.77 -27.33 -17.78
CA GLU A 296 22.52 -28.55 -17.48
C GLU A 296 23.72 -28.24 -16.58
N SER A 297 24.24 -29.26 -15.90
CA SER A 297 25.36 -29.13 -14.95
C SER A 297 26.59 -28.47 -15.59
N GLU A 298 26.99 -28.85 -16.81
CA GLU A 298 28.16 -28.26 -17.46
C GLU A 298 27.90 -26.83 -17.97
N GLU A 299 26.67 -26.53 -18.43
CA GLU A 299 26.28 -25.16 -18.80
C GLU A 299 26.35 -24.23 -17.59
N PHE A 300 25.76 -24.62 -16.45
CA PHE A 300 25.79 -23.82 -15.24
C PHE A 300 27.21 -23.63 -14.68
N LYS A 301 28.05 -24.68 -14.74
CA LYS A 301 29.47 -24.61 -14.37
C LYS A 301 30.24 -23.60 -15.22
N GLN A 302 29.95 -23.54 -16.52
CA GLN A 302 30.54 -22.56 -17.42
C GLN A 302 30.12 -21.14 -17.03
N ARG A 303 28.84 -20.91 -16.71
CA ARG A 303 28.35 -19.61 -16.21
C ARG A 303 29.02 -19.17 -14.92
N LEU A 304 29.27 -20.08 -13.98
CA LEU A 304 29.97 -19.77 -12.73
C LEU A 304 31.42 -19.34 -12.99
N LYS A 305 32.11 -19.98 -13.94
CA LYS A 305 33.47 -19.59 -14.34
C LYS A 305 33.48 -18.21 -15.02
N GLU A 306 32.53 -17.95 -15.92
CA GLU A 306 32.37 -16.65 -16.58
C GLU A 306 32.10 -15.53 -15.57
N ALA A 307 31.39 -15.84 -14.48
CA ALA A 307 31.15 -14.91 -13.38
C ALA A 307 32.35 -14.75 -12.42
N GLY A 308 33.51 -15.36 -12.70
CA GLY A 308 34.74 -15.18 -11.94
C GLY A 308 34.91 -16.10 -10.72
N ARG A 309 34.11 -17.16 -10.57
CA ARG A 309 34.25 -18.07 -9.43
C ARG A 309 35.44 -19.01 -9.56
N GLU A 310 36.13 -19.18 -8.42
CA GLU A 310 37.18 -20.18 -8.29
C GLU A 310 36.70 -21.60 -8.61
N ARG A 311 37.60 -22.41 -9.18
CA ARG A 311 37.32 -23.77 -9.62
C ARG A 311 36.82 -24.68 -8.48
N THR A 312 37.44 -24.61 -7.31
CA THR A 312 37.09 -25.43 -6.14
C THR A 312 35.68 -25.11 -5.63
N SER A 313 35.35 -23.82 -5.53
CA SER A 313 34.02 -23.33 -5.15
C SER A 313 32.95 -23.72 -6.18
N THR A 314 33.26 -23.58 -7.46
CA THR A 314 32.38 -23.99 -8.56
C THR A 314 32.02 -25.49 -8.47
N ILE A 315 33.00 -26.36 -8.23
CA ILE A 315 32.76 -27.81 -8.08
C ILE A 315 31.83 -28.10 -6.91
N LYS A 316 32.04 -27.46 -5.75
CA LYS A 316 31.19 -27.64 -4.56
C LYS A 316 29.74 -27.22 -4.82
N ILE A 317 29.54 -26.07 -5.48
CA ILE A 317 28.21 -25.56 -5.82
C ILE A 317 27.48 -26.53 -6.76
N ILE A 318 28.15 -26.98 -7.83
CA ILE A 318 27.59 -27.92 -8.79
C ILE A 318 27.16 -29.22 -8.11
N GLN A 319 28.03 -29.78 -7.26
CA GLN A 319 27.70 -30.97 -6.48
C GLN A 319 26.50 -30.74 -5.56
N GLY A 320 26.44 -29.60 -4.86
CA GLY A 320 25.34 -29.29 -3.95
C GLY A 320 23.99 -29.12 -4.63
N ILE A 321 23.96 -28.70 -5.90
CA ILE A 321 22.72 -28.54 -6.68
C ILE A 321 22.34 -29.84 -7.38
N TYR A 322 23.26 -30.45 -8.13
CA TYR A 322 22.93 -31.55 -9.07
C TYR A 322 23.20 -32.96 -8.53
N ARG A 323 23.93 -33.15 -7.42
CA ARG A 323 24.00 -34.49 -6.82
C ARG A 323 22.68 -34.80 -6.12
N VAL A 324 21.90 -35.67 -6.76
CA VAL A 324 20.89 -36.49 -6.09
C VAL A 324 21.62 -37.33 -5.03
N CYS A 325 21.13 -37.32 -3.79
CA CYS A 325 21.52 -38.32 -2.80
C CYS A 325 21.28 -39.71 -3.40
N LYS A 326 22.34 -40.41 -3.82
CA LYS A 326 22.30 -41.86 -4.00
C LYS A 326 22.15 -42.49 -2.61
N ASN A 327 20.97 -42.42 -2.01
CA ASN A 327 20.61 -43.16 -0.80
C ASN A 327 19.10 -43.45 -0.81
N SER A 328 18.71 -44.33 -1.74
CA SER A 328 17.50 -45.16 -1.62
C SER A 328 17.56 -46.25 -2.69
N LYS A 329 18.49 -47.18 -2.52
CA LYS A 329 18.35 -48.56 -3.00
C LYS A 329 18.81 -49.47 -1.86
N HIS A 330 17.88 -50.34 -1.43
CA HIS A 330 17.99 -51.34 -0.36
C HIS A 330 17.99 -50.71 1.04
N ILE A 331 17.02 -50.98 1.93
CA ILE A 331 16.45 -52.28 2.32
C ILE A 331 14.91 -52.24 2.31
#